data_AF-A0A8S1PKJ6-F1
#
_entry.id   AF-A0A8S1PKJ6-F1
#
_cell.length_a   1.000
_cell.length_b   1.000
_cell.length_c   1.000
_cell.angle_alpha   90.00
_cell.angle_beta   90.00
_cell.angle_gamma   90.00
#
_symmetry.space_group_name_H-M   'P 1'
#
loop_
_entity.id
_entity.type
_entity.pdbx_description
1 polymer ?
#
loop_
_entity_poly.entity_id
_entity_poly.type
_entity_poly.pdbx_seq_one_letter_code
_entity_poly.pdbx_strand_id
1 'polypeptide(L)'
;MGPVCSARKPNSKTQKQKEEFKTNNQPCLEATSLAGQSLPLEIKNDSNLEQMVQDLMKLFKRFSMFLDLVGNLDQLPQLTRDKINTCIVIKQNISIIIQNNVKRVMREQQIIKRIDESDYYLIYNDRKFAATINQLMSKLSNVILTDLKPDEDFQSAFPILAVSFEEEAQKINTIVEKFKNNINFSIRKGSSQHSLSIPQQQAKRKSSQQ
;
A
#
# COMPACT_ATOMS: atom_id res chain seq x y z
N MET A 1 -41.01 42.38 7.09
CA MET A 1 -41.46 41.31 8.01
C MET A 1 -42.62 40.58 7.34
N GLY A 2 -42.47 39.27 7.09
CA GLY A 2 -43.50 38.42 6.50
C GLY A 2 -43.33 36.98 7.02
N PRO A 3 -44.41 36.22 7.20
CA PRO A 3 -44.53 35.29 8.33
C PRO A 3 -44.06 33.86 8.04
N VAL A 4 -43.68 33.20 9.14
CA VAL A 4 -43.30 31.79 9.27
C VAL A 4 -44.55 30.91 9.17
N CYS A 5 -44.57 29.98 8.22
CA CYS A 5 -45.58 28.92 8.14
C CYS A 5 -45.10 27.66 8.86
N SER A 6 -45.63 27.42 10.07
CA SER A 6 -45.59 26.14 10.77
C SER A 6 -46.95 25.46 10.64
N ALA A 7 -47.01 24.27 10.03
CA ALA A 7 -48.21 23.45 10.01
C ALA A 7 -47.94 22.03 10.54
N ARG A 8 -48.79 21.65 11.49
CA ARG A 8 -48.80 20.46 12.35
C ARG A 8 -49.09 19.16 11.58
N LYS A 9 -48.55 18.06 12.11
CA LYS A 9 -49.02 16.67 11.89
C LYS A 9 -50.43 16.46 12.48
N PRO A 10 -51.19 15.49 11.97
CA PRO A 10 -52.13 14.72 12.78
C PRO A 10 -51.79 13.21 12.81
N ASN A 11 -52.03 12.63 13.99
CA ASN A 11 -52.01 11.22 14.34
C ASN A 11 -53.30 10.49 13.90
N SER A 12 -53.17 9.21 13.59
CA SER A 12 -54.18 8.13 13.81
C SER A 12 -53.41 6.79 13.77
N LYS A 13 -53.20 5.99 14.84
CA LYS A 13 -54.12 5.16 15.67
C LYS A 13 -55.10 4.35 14.77
N THR A 14 -55.24 3.02 14.79
CA THR A 14 -54.88 1.95 15.74
C THR A 14 -55.17 0.54 15.15
N GLN A 15 -54.54 -0.51 15.71
CA GLN A 15 -55.00 -1.92 15.88
C GLN A 15 -55.17 -2.81 14.63
N LYS A 16 -54.98 -4.14 14.61
CA LYS A 16 -54.68 -5.28 15.53
C LYS A 16 -54.37 -6.44 14.55
N GLN A 17 -53.47 -7.39 14.79
CA GLN A 17 -53.76 -8.61 15.55
C GLN A 17 -52.45 -9.38 15.80
N LYS A 18 -52.29 -9.84 17.04
CA LYS A 18 -51.44 -10.96 17.46
C LYS A 18 -52.12 -12.27 17.03
N GLU A 19 -51.33 -13.28 16.69
CA GLU A 19 -51.44 -14.59 17.33
C GLU A 19 -50.14 -15.41 17.17
N GLU A 20 -49.68 -15.94 18.30
CA GLU A 20 -48.62 -16.93 18.45
C GLU A 20 -49.16 -18.31 18.03
N PHE A 21 -48.30 -19.23 17.57
CA PHE A 21 -47.98 -20.46 18.31
C PHE A 21 -46.93 -21.33 17.58
N LYS A 22 -46.12 -21.99 18.41
CA LYS A 22 -45.01 -22.91 18.14
C LYS A 22 -45.39 -24.09 17.25
N THR A 23 -44.45 -24.59 16.45
CA THR A 23 -44.09 -26.03 16.48
C THR A 23 -42.73 -26.31 15.84
N ASN A 24 -42.03 -27.19 16.56
CA ASN A 24 -40.77 -27.85 16.28
C ASN A 24 -40.85 -28.67 14.97
N ASN A 25 -39.78 -28.70 14.16
CA ASN A 25 -39.38 -29.86 13.33
C ASN A 25 -38.05 -29.56 12.64
N GLN A 26 -36.98 -30.04 13.27
CA GLN A 26 -35.68 -30.26 12.68
C GLN A 26 -35.78 -31.45 11.69
N PRO A 27 -35.10 -31.39 10.54
CA PRO A 27 -34.44 -32.59 10.04
C PRO A 27 -32.94 -32.34 9.96
N CYS A 28 -32.21 -33.07 10.79
CA CYS A 28 -30.81 -33.40 10.56
C CYS A 28 -30.76 -34.39 9.39
N LEU A 29 -29.99 -34.09 8.34
CA LEU A 29 -29.52 -35.09 7.38
C LEU A 29 -28.06 -34.79 7.02
N GLU A 30 -27.28 -35.85 7.11
CA GLU A 30 -25.82 -35.92 7.05
C GLU A 30 -25.23 -35.63 5.66
N ALA A 31 -23.92 -35.41 5.71
CA ALA A 31 -23.01 -35.15 4.62
C ALA A 31 -23.16 -36.10 3.42
N THR A 32 -23.40 -35.51 2.25
CA THR A 32 -22.93 -36.08 0.98
C THR A 32 -21.82 -35.22 0.43
N SER A 33 -20.64 -35.82 0.42
CA SER A 33 -19.41 -35.36 -0.20
C SER A 33 -19.65 -35.05 -1.67
N LEU A 34 -19.49 -33.78 -2.05
CA LEU A 34 -19.25 -33.37 -3.42
C LEU A 34 -17.86 -32.78 -3.47
N ALA A 35 -16.96 -33.61 -3.99
CA ALA A 35 -15.59 -33.30 -4.28
C ALA A 35 -15.46 -32.05 -5.17
N GLY A 36 -14.43 -31.25 -4.89
CA GLY A 36 -13.76 -30.47 -5.93
C GLY A 36 -14.18 -29.01 -6.06
N GLN A 37 -13.96 -28.20 -5.02
CA GLN A 37 -13.54 -26.82 -5.22
C GLN A 37 -12.43 -26.51 -4.21
N SER A 38 -11.18 -26.69 -4.65
CA SER A 38 -10.03 -26.11 -3.95
C SER A 38 -10.21 -24.60 -3.92
N LEU A 39 -10.46 -24.04 -2.74
CA LEU A 39 -10.25 -22.61 -2.51
C LEU A 39 -8.84 -22.24 -3.01
N PRO A 40 -8.65 -21.14 -3.77
CA PRO A 40 -7.33 -20.70 -4.14
C PRO A 40 -6.52 -20.41 -2.86
N LEU A 41 -5.44 -21.15 -2.66
CA LEU A 41 -4.39 -20.78 -1.70
C LEU A 41 -3.69 -19.50 -2.21
N GLU A 42 -4.26 -18.33 -1.93
CA GLU A 42 -3.60 -17.02 -2.13
C GLU A 42 -3.02 -16.43 -0.83
N ILE A 43 -2.94 -17.19 0.28
CA ILE A 43 -2.75 -16.59 1.61
C ILE A 43 -1.27 -16.33 2.00
N LYS A 44 -0.27 -16.86 1.27
CA LYS A 44 1.14 -16.77 1.72
C LYS A 44 1.94 -15.54 1.24
N ASN A 45 1.49 -14.82 0.22
CA ASN A 45 2.24 -13.67 -0.31
C ASN A 45 1.75 -12.33 0.24
N ASP A 46 0.51 -12.22 0.69
CA ASP A 46 -0.07 -10.95 1.13
C ASP A 46 0.48 -10.49 2.48
N SER A 47 0.79 -11.42 3.41
CA SER A 47 1.40 -11.06 4.70
C SER A 47 2.78 -10.39 4.57
N ASN A 48 3.55 -10.77 3.55
CA ASN A 48 4.85 -10.15 3.29
C ASN A 48 4.70 -8.74 2.72
N LEU A 49 3.71 -8.53 1.83
CA LEU A 49 3.43 -7.21 1.26
C LEU A 49 3.00 -6.24 2.36
N GLU A 50 2.06 -6.67 3.20
CA GLU A 50 1.54 -5.87 4.31
C GLU A 50 2.67 -5.39 5.21
N GLN A 51 3.54 -6.31 5.63
CA GLN A 51 4.67 -6.01 6.51
C GLN A 51 5.64 -5.01 5.87
N MET A 52 5.97 -5.18 4.58
CA MET A 52 6.88 -4.27 3.90
C MET A 52 6.29 -2.86 3.77
N VAL A 53 4.99 -2.75 3.46
CA VAL A 53 4.30 -1.45 3.40
C VAL A 53 4.25 -0.81 4.79
N GLN A 54 3.93 -1.57 5.83
CA GLN A 54 3.96 -1.10 7.22
C GLN A 54 5.34 -0.55 7.61
N ASP A 55 6.41 -1.27 7.25
CA ASP A 55 7.77 -0.84 7.57
C ASP A 55 8.15 0.43 6.81
N LEU A 56 7.80 0.55 5.52
CA LEU A 56 7.96 1.80 4.77
C LEU A 56 7.19 2.96 5.41
N MET A 57 5.95 2.73 5.86
CA MET A 57 5.13 3.76 6.54
C MET A 57 5.76 4.20 7.87
N LYS A 58 6.35 3.29 8.64
CA LYS A 58 7.09 3.61 9.87
C LYS A 58 8.34 4.44 9.59
N LEU A 59 9.10 4.10 8.54
CA LEU A 59 10.28 4.87 8.12
C LEU A 59 9.86 6.26 7.63
N PHE A 60 8.78 6.35 6.84
CA PHE A 60 8.24 7.62 6.38
C PHE A 60 7.81 8.54 7.53
N LYS A 61 7.16 7.98 8.57
CA LYS A 61 6.80 8.73 9.77
C LYS A 61 8.03 9.27 10.49
N ARG A 62 9.07 8.44 10.66
CA ARG A 62 10.35 8.88 11.24
C ARG A 62 11.02 9.99 10.44
N PHE A 63 11.10 9.82 9.14
CA PHE A 63 11.62 10.84 8.24
C PHE A 63 10.84 12.16 8.33
N SER A 64 9.51 12.08 8.41
CA SER A 64 8.66 13.26 8.57
C SER A 64 8.99 14.03 9.84
N MET A 65 9.22 13.32 10.96
CA MET A 65 9.64 13.92 12.22
C MET A 65 11.02 14.58 12.09
N PHE A 66 11.98 13.94 11.42
CA PHE A 66 13.30 14.53 11.21
C PHE A 66 13.24 15.81 10.40
N LEU A 67 12.45 15.83 9.32
CA LEU A 67 12.24 17.05 8.52
C LEU A 67 11.62 18.18 9.34
N ASP A 68 10.70 17.87 10.25
CA ASP A 68 10.08 18.89 11.10
C ASP A 68 11.06 19.48 12.15
N LEU A 69 12.19 18.80 12.39
CA LEU A 69 13.29 19.29 13.24
C LEU A 69 14.31 20.14 12.47
N VAL A 70 14.26 20.16 11.13
CA VAL A 70 15.13 21.03 10.32
C VAL A 70 14.59 22.46 10.39
N GLY A 71 15.04 23.21 11.40
CA GLY A 71 14.69 24.61 11.61
C GLY A 71 15.70 25.59 11.01
N ASN A 72 15.36 26.88 11.01
CA ASN A 72 16.26 28.00 10.64
C ASN A 72 16.94 27.86 9.27
N LEU A 73 16.18 27.44 8.25
CA LEU A 73 16.68 27.25 6.88
C LEU A 73 17.27 28.52 6.26
N ASP A 74 16.84 29.71 6.70
CA ASP A 74 17.30 31.00 6.17
C ASP A 74 18.81 31.22 6.33
N GLN A 75 19.43 30.55 7.32
CA GLN A 75 20.87 30.62 7.58
C GLN A 75 21.69 29.71 6.67
N LEU A 76 21.06 28.78 5.96
CA LEU A 76 21.73 27.84 5.07
C LEU A 76 21.95 28.45 3.68
N PRO A 77 22.97 28.00 2.94
CA PRO A 77 23.10 28.34 1.53
C PRO A 77 21.87 27.91 0.71
N GLN A 78 21.58 28.66 -0.35
CA GLN A 78 20.41 28.43 -1.20
C GLN A 78 20.37 26.99 -1.76
N LEU A 79 21.52 26.46 -2.19
CA LEU A 79 21.61 25.11 -2.73
C LEU A 79 21.20 24.04 -1.70
N THR A 80 21.63 24.19 -0.45
CA THR A 80 21.25 23.30 0.65
C THR A 80 19.76 23.41 0.95
N ARG A 81 19.21 24.63 0.97
CA ARG A 81 17.76 24.84 1.12
C ARG A 81 16.97 24.14 0.01
N ASP A 82 17.41 24.21 -1.23
CA ASP A 82 16.71 23.60 -2.36
C ASP A 82 16.70 22.07 -2.28
N LYS A 83 17.77 21.46 -1.78
CA LYS A 83 17.82 20.02 -1.49
C LYS A 83 16.84 19.64 -0.37
N ILE A 84 16.80 20.41 0.73
CA ILE A 84 15.84 20.19 1.83
C ILE A 84 14.40 20.37 1.33
N ASN A 85 14.14 21.40 0.53
CA ASN A 85 12.84 21.65 -0.09
C ASN A 85 12.41 20.48 -0.98
N THR A 86 13.34 19.86 -1.71
CA THR A 86 13.07 18.65 -2.49
C THR A 86 12.57 17.51 -1.60
N CYS A 87 13.19 17.30 -0.43
CA CYS A 87 12.70 16.33 0.56
C CYS A 87 11.32 16.68 1.12
N ILE A 88 11.05 17.96 1.40
CA ILE A 88 9.74 18.45 1.86
C ILE A 88 8.65 18.17 0.81
N VAL A 89 8.92 18.45 -0.46
CA VAL A 89 7.98 18.18 -1.56
C VAL A 89 7.71 16.68 -1.70
N ILE A 90 8.74 15.83 -1.60
CA ILE A 90 8.55 14.38 -1.61
C ILE A 90 7.71 13.92 -0.40
N LYS A 91 7.97 14.46 0.81
CA LYS A 91 7.16 14.19 2.00
C LYS A 91 5.69 14.52 1.76
N GLN A 92 5.39 15.72 1.26
CA GLN A 92 4.03 16.16 0.98
C GLN A 92 3.33 15.25 -0.03
N ASN A 93 4.03 14.88 -1.11
CA ASN A 93 3.48 13.98 -2.13
C ASN A 93 3.12 12.61 -1.55
N ILE A 94 3.98 12.04 -0.70
CA ILE A 94 3.71 10.79 -0.01
C ILE A 94 2.48 10.92 0.91
N SER A 95 2.41 11.98 1.72
CA SER A 95 1.27 12.25 2.60
C SER A 95 -0.05 12.35 1.84
N ILE A 96 -0.08 13.06 0.70
CA ILE A 96 -1.26 13.19 -0.16
C ILE A 96 -1.70 11.82 -0.68
N ILE A 97 -0.76 10.99 -1.14
CA ILE A 97 -1.06 9.66 -1.69
C ILE A 97 -1.64 8.74 -0.62
N ILE A 98 -1.08 8.75 0.60
CA ILE A 98 -1.62 8.00 1.74
C ILE A 98 -3.06 8.44 2.00
N GLN A 99 -3.29 9.73 2.20
CA GLN A 99 -4.62 10.27 2.49
C GLN A 99 -5.64 9.95 1.39
N ASN A 100 -5.26 10.10 0.13
CA ASN A 100 -6.14 9.82 -1.00
C ASN A 100 -6.53 8.35 -1.10
N ASN A 101 -5.58 7.43 -0.87
CA ASN A 101 -5.88 5.99 -0.90
C ASN A 101 -6.76 5.58 0.29
N VAL A 102 -6.47 6.05 1.50
CA VAL A 102 -7.33 5.78 2.67
C VAL A 102 -8.73 6.33 2.45
N LYS A 103 -8.85 7.58 1.97
CA LYS A 103 -10.15 8.19 1.63
C LYS A 103 -10.91 7.42 0.56
N ARG A 104 -10.21 6.81 -0.39
CA ARG A 104 -10.82 5.96 -1.43
C ARG A 104 -11.46 4.74 -0.77
N VAL A 105 -10.67 3.99 0.00
CA VAL A 105 -11.13 2.76 0.66
C VAL A 105 -12.26 3.03 1.66
N MET A 106 -12.16 4.10 2.46
CA MET A 106 -13.21 4.48 3.40
C MET A 106 -14.54 4.80 2.69
N ARG A 107 -14.49 5.49 1.54
CA ARG A 107 -15.71 5.76 0.73
C ARG A 107 -16.29 4.48 0.15
N GLU A 108 -15.45 3.57 -0.34
CA GLU A 108 -15.87 2.26 -0.84
C GLU A 108 -16.56 1.45 0.26
N GLN A 109 -16.05 1.54 1.51
CA GLN A 109 -16.61 0.87 2.69
C GLN A 109 -17.72 1.65 3.40
N GLN A 110 -18.18 2.78 2.86
CA GLN A 110 -19.22 3.65 3.44
C GLN A 110 -18.87 4.17 4.87
N ILE A 111 -17.58 4.33 5.18
CA ILE A 111 -17.11 4.88 6.44
C ILE A 111 -17.10 6.41 6.36
N ILE A 112 -17.89 7.08 7.20
CA ILE A 112 -18.02 8.54 7.25
C ILE A 112 -17.38 9.09 8.53
N LYS A 113 -16.06 9.27 8.51
CA LYS A 113 -15.31 9.98 9.56
C LYS A 113 -14.09 10.72 8.98
N ARG A 114 -13.41 11.51 9.81
CA ARG A 114 -12.10 12.07 9.47
C ARG A 114 -11.04 10.96 9.49
N ILE A 115 -10.07 11.05 8.59
CA ILE A 115 -8.95 10.11 8.50
C ILE A 115 -8.05 10.33 9.71
N ASP A 116 -7.73 9.25 10.41
CA ASP A 116 -6.71 9.20 11.44
C ASP A 116 -5.57 8.23 11.03
N GLU A 117 -4.45 8.25 11.77
CA GLU A 117 -3.35 7.31 11.49
C GLU A 117 -3.76 5.85 11.71
N SER A 118 -4.74 5.60 12.57
CA SER A 118 -5.23 4.25 12.84
C SER A 118 -5.93 3.64 11.63
N ASP A 119 -6.40 4.47 10.69
CA ASP A 119 -7.03 4.04 9.42
C ASP A 119 -6.02 3.59 8.35
N TYR A 120 -4.71 3.80 8.54
CA TYR A 120 -3.72 3.49 7.51
C TYR A 120 -3.61 1.99 7.20
N TYR A 121 -4.08 1.12 8.10
CA TYR A 121 -4.16 -0.33 7.85
C TYR A 121 -5.00 -0.68 6.62
N LEU A 122 -5.96 0.16 6.25
CA LEU A 122 -6.87 -0.06 5.13
C LEU A 122 -6.16 -0.18 3.77
N ILE A 123 -4.91 0.32 3.67
CA ILE A 123 -4.17 0.39 2.41
C ILE A 123 -2.92 -0.50 2.39
N TYR A 124 -2.58 -1.21 3.48
CA TYR A 124 -1.34 -1.98 3.55
C TYR A 124 -1.26 -3.15 2.55
N ASN A 125 -2.41 -3.72 2.20
CA ASN A 125 -2.51 -4.82 1.22
C ASN A 125 -2.82 -4.34 -0.22
N ASP A 126 -2.94 -3.03 -0.47
CA ASP A 126 -3.17 -2.51 -1.83
C ASP A 126 -1.87 -2.55 -2.64
N ARG A 127 -1.80 -3.43 -3.64
CA ARG A 127 -0.62 -3.61 -4.52
C ARG A 127 -0.26 -2.36 -5.31
N LYS A 128 -1.25 -1.56 -5.75
CA LYS A 128 -1.00 -0.31 -6.51
C LYS A 128 -0.43 0.76 -5.58
N PHE A 129 -0.99 0.86 -4.38
CA PHE A 129 -0.43 1.71 -3.33
C PHE A 129 1.00 1.29 -2.99
N ALA A 130 1.23 0.00 -2.76
CA ALA A 130 2.54 -0.56 -2.42
C ALA A 130 3.61 -0.24 -3.50
N ALA A 131 3.29 -0.38 -4.78
CA ALA A 131 4.20 -0.01 -5.86
C ALA A 131 4.53 1.49 -5.85
N THR A 132 3.51 2.33 -5.65
CA THR A 132 3.65 3.80 -5.64
C THR A 132 4.47 4.28 -4.44
N ILE A 133 4.16 3.80 -3.23
CA ILE A 133 4.89 4.18 -2.02
C ILE A 133 6.35 3.71 -2.09
N ASN A 134 6.60 2.52 -2.63
CA ASN A 134 7.95 2.00 -2.82
C ASN A 134 8.78 2.90 -3.76
N GLN A 135 8.19 3.37 -4.87
CA GLN A 135 8.86 4.28 -5.79
C GLN A 135 9.19 5.63 -5.13
N LEU A 136 8.24 6.20 -4.39
CA LEU A 136 8.44 7.49 -3.72
C LEU A 136 9.44 7.41 -2.58
N MET A 137 9.39 6.34 -1.79
CA MET A 137 10.37 6.08 -0.73
C MET A 137 11.76 5.85 -1.31
N SER A 138 11.87 5.14 -2.45
CA SER A 138 13.15 5.01 -3.16
C SER A 138 13.68 6.36 -3.65
N LYS A 139 12.82 7.22 -4.22
CA LYS A 139 13.20 8.57 -4.62
C LYS A 139 13.68 9.39 -3.42
N LEU A 140 12.98 9.30 -2.29
CA LEU A 140 13.33 9.97 -1.06
C LEU A 140 14.71 9.53 -0.55
N SER A 141 14.94 8.22 -0.45
CA SER A 141 16.22 7.65 -0.05
C SER A 141 17.36 8.11 -0.96
N ASN A 142 17.12 8.12 -2.28
CA ASN A 142 18.12 8.58 -3.24
C ASN A 142 18.51 10.04 -2.99
N VAL A 143 17.55 10.97 -2.88
CA VAL A 143 17.85 12.39 -2.60
C VAL A 143 18.66 12.55 -1.31
N ILE A 144 18.34 11.79 -0.27
CA ILE A 144 19.09 11.83 0.98
C ILE A 144 20.54 11.40 0.74
N LEU A 145 20.74 10.24 0.10
CA LEU A 145 22.06 9.64 -0.04
C LEU A 145 22.94 10.33 -1.08
N THR A 146 22.35 10.90 -2.14
CA THR A 146 23.09 11.53 -3.23
C THR A 146 23.25 13.03 -3.08
N ASP A 147 22.29 13.71 -2.44
CA ASP A 147 22.25 15.17 -2.46
C ASP A 147 22.51 15.77 -1.08
N LEU A 148 21.82 15.28 -0.03
CA LEU A 148 21.93 15.79 1.34
C LEU A 148 23.14 15.21 2.09
N LYS A 149 23.41 13.91 1.96
CA LYS A 149 24.53 13.27 2.64
C LYS A 149 25.89 13.92 2.30
N PRO A 150 26.23 14.21 1.03
CA PRO A 150 27.50 14.87 0.71
C PRO A 150 27.46 16.40 0.90
N ASP A 151 26.35 16.98 1.36
CA ASP A 151 26.22 18.43 1.56
C ASP A 151 26.87 18.85 2.89
N GLU A 152 28.05 19.47 2.82
CA GLU A 152 28.82 19.85 4.01
C GLU A 152 28.08 20.88 4.88
N ASP A 153 27.34 21.81 4.27
CA ASP A 153 26.57 22.82 5.00
C ASP A 153 25.43 22.17 5.80
N PHE A 154 24.73 21.20 5.19
CA PHE A 154 23.72 20.41 5.88
C PHE A 154 24.32 19.58 7.03
N GLN A 155 25.44 18.91 6.78
CA GLN A 155 26.14 18.10 7.77
C GLN A 155 26.64 18.94 8.96
N SER A 156 27.13 20.15 8.68
CA SER A 156 27.61 21.09 9.70
C SER A 156 26.46 21.68 10.51
N ALA A 157 25.37 22.07 9.85
CA ALA A 157 24.21 22.68 10.51
C ALA A 157 23.38 21.67 11.32
N PHE A 158 23.28 20.42 10.85
CA PHE A 158 22.44 19.39 11.48
C PHE A 158 23.13 18.03 11.60
N PRO A 159 24.26 17.91 12.31
CA PRO A 159 25.08 16.70 12.32
C PRO A 159 24.32 15.45 12.81
N ILE A 160 23.51 15.59 13.85
CA ILE A 160 22.71 14.47 14.40
C ILE A 160 21.61 14.07 13.41
N LEU A 161 20.92 15.04 12.82
CA LEU A 161 19.86 14.74 11.84
C LEU A 161 20.45 14.12 10.58
N ALA A 162 21.62 14.56 10.13
CA ALA A 162 22.24 14.03 8.92
C ALA A 162 22.57 12.54 9.04
N VAL A 163 23.13 12.11 10.19
CA VAL A 163 23.30 10.67 10.49
C VAL A 163 21.96 9.96 10.53
N SER A 164 20.95 10.56 11.19
CA SER A 164 19.61 9.96 11.30
C SER A 164 18.93 9.80 9.93
N PHE A 165 19.05 10.79 9.05
CA PHE A 165 18.55 10.74 7.68
C PHE A 165 19.24 9.65 6.87
N GLU A 166 20.56 9.54 6.98
CA GLU A 166 21.32 8.50 6.31
C GLU A 166 20.88 7.09 6.75
N GLU A 167 20.78 6.84 8.05
CA GLU A 167 20.36 5.55 8.57
C GLU A 167 18.97 5.14 8.08
N GLU A 168 18.00 6.07 8.12
CA GLU A 168 16.66 5.78 7.62
C GLU A 168 16.66 5.59 6.10
N ALA A 169 17.45 6.35 5.34
CA ALA A 169 17.58 6.16 3.90
C ALA A 169 18.16 4.78 3.54
N GLN A 170 19.14 4.29 4.28
CA GLN A 170 19.70 2.94 4.11
C GLN A 170 18.67 1.86 4.43
N LYS A 171 17.87 2.03 5.50
CA LYS A 171 16.76 1.11 5.84
C LYS A 171 15.71 1.08 4.73
N ILE A 172 15.36 2.25 4.17
CA ILE A 172 14.43 2.34 3.03
C ILE A 172 14.98 1.55 1.84
N ASN A 173 16.24 1.77 1.44
CA ASN A 173 16.85 1.05 0.32
C ASN A 173 16.82 -0.47 0.51
N THR A 174 17.09 -0.94 1.73
CA THR A 174 17.01 -2.37 2.06
C THR A 174 15.61 -2.95 1.81
N ILE A 175 14.55 -2.22 2.16
CA ILE A 175 13.16 -2.66 1.91
C ILE A 175 12.79 -2.56 0.43
N VAL A 176 13.20 -1.48 -0.24
CA VAL A 176 12.95 -1.27 -1.67
C VAL A 176 13.57 -2.38 -2.52
N GLU A 177 14.79 -2.80 -2.20
CA GLU A 177 15.45 -3.91 -2.90
C GLU A 177 14.75 -5.25 -2.66
N LYS A 178 14.25 -5.49 -1.44
CA LYS A 178 13.39 -6.67 -1.16
C LYS A 178 12.12 -6.64 -2.02
N PHE A 179 11.50 -5.49 -2.20
CA PHE A 179 10.34 -5.31 -3.08
C PHE A 179 10.63 -5.68 -4.53
N LYS A 180 11.74 -5.18 -5.09
CA LYS A 180 12.17 -5.49 -6.47
C LYS A 180 12.43 -6.99 -6.65
N ASN A 181 13.11 -7.61 -5.68
CA ASN A 181 13.43 -9.03 -5.73
C ASN A 181 12.17 -9.91 -5.65
N ASN A 182 11.19 -9.56 -4.81
CA ASN A 182 9.94 -10.31 -4.71
C ASN A 182 9.10 -10.27 -5.99
N ILE A 183 9.09 -9.13 -6.70
CA ILE A 183 8.44 -9.01 -8.02
C ILE A 183 9.15 -9.93 -9.03
N ASN A 184 10.49 -9.92 -9.06
CA ASN A 184 11.29 -10.75 -9.97
C ASN A 184 11.14 -12.26 -9.70
N PHE A 185 11.03 -12.69 -8.44
CA PHE A 185 10.79 -14.09 -8.08
C PHE A 185 9.38 -14.57 -8.48
N SER A 186 8.37 -13.70 -8.40
CA SER A 186 7.00 -14.04 -8.81
C SER A 186 6.90 -14.28 -10.33
N ILE A 187 7.60 -13.47 -11.14
CA ILE A 187 7.66 -13.63 -12.60
C ILE A 187 8.37 -14.93 -13.00
N ARG A 188 9.46 -15.30 -12.33
CA ARG A 188 10.20 -16.55 -12.63
C ARG A 188 9.42 -17.82 -12.26
N LYS A 189 8.60 -17.80 -11.21
CA LYS A 189 7.75 -18.95 -10.84
C LYS A 189 6.54 -19.14 -11.77
N GLY A 190 6.10 -18.09 -12.48
CA GLY A 190 5.06 -18.17 -13.51
C GLY A 190 5.55 -18.71 -14.87
N SER A 191 6.86 -18.82 -15.09
CA SER A 191 7.45 -19.19 -16.40
C SER A 191 7.89 -20.66 -16.50
N SER A 192 7.58 -21.51 -15.51
CA SER A 192 8.09 -22.90 -15.43
C SER A 192 7.13 -23.97 -15.97
N GLN A 193 6.01 -23.61 -16.59
CA GLN A 193 5.14 -24.60 -17.26
C GLN A 193 4.96 -24.21 -18.72
N HIS A 194 5.88 -24.67 -19.57
CA HIS A 194 5.66 -25.07 -20.97
C HIS A 194 7.02 -25.31 -21.65
N SER A 195 7.70 -26.40 -21.30
CA SER A 195 8.59 -27.07 -22.25
C SER A 195 7.75 -28.12 -22.98
N LEU A 196 7.04 -27.69 -24.02
CA LEU A 196 6.41 -28.59 -24.98
C LEU A 196 7.52 -29.29 -25.77
N SER A 197 7.56 -30.61 -25.61
CA SER A 197 8.38 -31.54 -26.37
C SER A 197 8.12 -31.37 -27.87
N ILE A 198 9.14 -30.97 -28.63
CA ILE A 198 9.11 -30.96 -30.09
C ILE A 198 9.49 -32.38 -30.58
N PRO A 199 8.62 -33.11 -31.32
CA PRO A 199 9.04 -34.33 -31.99
C PRO A 199 9.83 -33.98 -33.26
N GLN A 200 11.11 -34.32 -33.25
CA GLN A 200 12.03 -34.16 -34.37
C GLN A 200 11.70 -35.20 -35.46
N GLN A 201 10.95 -34.82 -36.48
CA GLN A 201 10.76 -35.63 -37.68
C GLN A 201 12.08 -35.71 -38.46
N GLN A 202 12.69 -36.90 -38.47
CA GLN A 202 13.82 -37.26 -39.33
C GLN A 202 13.37 -37.36 -40.79
N ALA A 203 13.65 -36.34 -41.59
CA ALA A 203 13.68 -36.46 -43.05
C ALA A 203 15.09 -36.93 -43.48
N LYS A 204 15.28 -38.26 -43.59
CA LYS A 204 16.41 -38.85 -44.31
C LYS A 204 16.25 -38.57 -45.82
N ARG A 205 16.96 -37.58 -46.36
CA ARG A 205 17.32 -37.56 -47.79
C ARG A 205 18.67 -38.26 -47.94
N LYS A 206 18.66 -39.47 -48.51
CA LYS A 206 19.86 -40.13 -49.01
C LYS A 206 20.16 -39.65 -50.44
N SER A 207 21.45 -39.42 -50.62
CA SER A 207 22.24 -39.15 -51.80
C SER A 207 21.87 -39.94 -53.06
N SER A 208 21.90 -39.23 -54.18
CA SER A 208 22.12 -39.73 -55.54
C SER A 208 23.51 -40.33 -55.69
N GLN A 209 23.63 -41.54 -56.23
CA GLN A 209 24.76 -41.97 -57.06
C GLN A 209 24.38 -43.24 -57.85
N GLN A 210 24.69 -43.16 -59.15
CA GLN A 210 24.61 -44.13 -60.26
C GLN A 210 23.30 -44.19 -61.03
#